data_AF-A0A4Y8VPZ2-F1
#
_entry.id   AF-A0A4Y8VPZ2-F1
#
_cell.length_a   1.000
_cell.length_b   1.000
_cell.length_c   1.000
_cell.angle_alpha   90.00
_cell.angle_beta   90.00
_cell.angle_gamma   90.00
#
_symmetry.space_group_name_H-M   'P 1'
#
loop_
_entity.id
_entity.type
_entity.pdbx_description
1 polymer ?
#
loop_
_entity_poly.entity_id
_entity_poly.type
_entity_poly.pdbx_seq_one_letter_code
_entity_poly.pdbx_strand_id
1 'polypeptide(L)' 'MLKDCRCGHCKRLLARVGEYTELQIKCSRCGTLNHVKATSPERSPVSDMRAALSAQPDQSPHR' A
#
# COMPACT_ATOMS: atom_id res chain seq x y z
N MET A 1 -4.72 -2.09 14.81
CA MET A 1 -5.91 -2.98 14.70
C MET A 1 -5.64 -4.00 13.61
N LEU A 2 -6.06 -5.27 13.78
CA LEU A 2 -5.85 -6.31 12.77
C LEU A 2 -6.97 -6.26 11.71
N LYS A 3 -6.64 -6.52 10.44
CA LYS A 3 -7.57 -6.58 9.30
C LYS A 3 -7.77 -8.03 8.84
N ASP A 4 -8.96 -8.36 8.34
CA ASP A 4 -9.25 -9.67 7.77
C ASP A 4 -8.58 -9.83 6.40
N CYS A 5 -7.68 -10.79 6.25
CA CYS A 5 -7.18 -11.26 4.97
C CYS A 5 -8.00 -12.48 4.52
N ARG A 6 -8.76 -12.35 3.43
CA ARG A 6 -9.63 -13.40 2.89
C ARG A 6 -9.13 -13.89 1.55
N CYS A 7 -9.40 -15.15 1.25
CA CYS A 7 -9.06 -15.72 -0.04
C CYS A 7 -9.82 -15.02 -1.18
N GLY A 8 -9.10 -14.60 -2.21
CA GLY A 8 -9.69 -13.96 -3.39
C GLY A 8 -10.69 -14.86 -4.13
N HIS A 9 -10.45 -16.17 -4.12
CA HIS A 9 -11.28 -17.17 -4.79
C HIS A 9 -12.47 -17.66 -3.94
N CYS A 10 -12.23 -18.32 -2.80
CA CYS A 10 -13.30 -18.96 -2.01
C CYS A 10 -13.80 -18.14 -0.81
N LYS A 11 -13.30 -16.92 -0.63
CA LYS A 11 -13.66 -15.97 0.46
C LYS A 11 -13.41 -16.46 1.90
N ARG A 12 -12.79 -17.63 2.08
CA ARG A 12 -12.39 -18.13 3.41
C ARG A 12 -11.38 -17.18 4.05
N LEU A 13 -11.55 -16.91 5.35
CA LEU A 13 -10.58 -16.17 6.14
C LEU A 13 -9.25 -16.95 6.17
N LEU A 14 -8.17 -16.28 5.79
CA LEU A 14 -6.82 -16.83 5.76
C LEU A 14 -6.04 -16.43 7.00
N ALA A 15 -6.11 -15.15 7.38
CA ALA A 15 -5.42 -14.59 8.54
C ALA A 15 -6.08 -13.28 8.99
N ARG A 16 -5.81 -12.88 10.24
CA ARG A 16 -5.96 -11.50 10.69
C ARG A 16 -4.58 -10.87 10.71
N VAL A 17 -4.38 -9.81 9.92
CA VAL A 17 -3.06 -9.24 9.65
C VAL A 17 -2.95 -7.84 10.24
N GLY A 18 -1.80 -7.52 10.83
CA GLY A 18 -1.46 -6.17 11.27
C GLY A 18 -0.96 -5.34 10.10
N GLU A 19 0.00 -4.46 10.35
CA GLU A 19 0.74 -3.78 9.29
C GLU A 19 1.67 -4.78 8.59
N TYR A 20 1.67 -4.79 7.27
CA TYR A 20 2.56 -5.61 6.43
C TYR A 20 2.80 -4.87 5.12
N THR A 21 3.99 -5.02 4.55
CA THR A 21 4.29 -4.52 3.20
C THR A 21 3.77 -5.51 2.14
N GLU A 22 3.97 -6.80 2.39
CA GLU A 22 3.62 -7.89 1.48
C GLU A 22 3.37 -9.20 2.25
N LEU A 23 2.39 -9.98 1.80
CA LEU A 23 2.06 -11.29 2.34
C LEU A 23 1.69 -12.24 1.20
N GLN A 24 2.33 -13.41 1.17
CA GLN A 24 1.91 -14.54 0.33
C GLN A 24 1.41 -15.69 1.21
N ILE A 25 0.19 -16.16 0.95
CA ILE A 25 -0.42 -17.24 1.75
C ILE A 25 -1.28 -18.15 0.88
N LYS A 26 -1.04 -19.46 0.98
CA LYS A 26 -1.85 -20.48 0.30
C LYS A 26 -3.15 -20.72 1.06
N CYS A 27 -4.27 -20.74 0.36
CA CYS A 27 -5.55 -21.11 0.96
C CYS A 27 -5.60 -22.61 1.20
N SER A 28 -5.72 -23.02 2.47
CA SER A 28 -5.86 -24.44 2.85
C SER A 28 -7.13 -25.11 2.33
N ARG A 29 -8.14 -24.33 1.89
CA ARG A 29 -9.39 -24.87 1.33
C ARG A 29 -9.32 -25.12 -0.18
N CYS A 30 -8.90 -24.13 -0.96
CA CYS A 30 -8.98 -24.18 -2.43
C CYS A 30 -7.61 -24.17 -3.13
N GLY A 31 -6.51 -24.15 -2.38
CA GLY A 31 -5.15 -24.20 -2.94
C GLY A 31 -4.67 -22.90 -3.59
N THR A 32 -5.53 -21.89 -3.80
CA THR A 32 -5.15 -20.59 -4.36
C THR A 32 -4.03 -19.96 -3.54
N LEU A 33 -2.94 -19.57 -4.21
CA LEU A 33 -1.89 -18.74 -3.62
C LEU A 33 -2.36 -17.28 -3.66
N ASN A 34 -2.61 -16.69 -2.49
CA ASN A 34 -3.06 -15.32 -2.39
C ASN A 34 -1.85 -14.43 -2.14
N HIS A 35 -1.72 -13.38 -2.93
CA HIS A 35 -0.68 -12.37 -2.80
C HIS A 35 -1.34 -11.05 -2.43
N VAL A 36 -1.00 -10.53 -1.26
CA VAL A 36 -1.58 -9.30 -0.72
C VAL A 36 -0.47 -8.29 -0.47
N LYS A 37 -0.66 -7.07 -0.95
CA LYS A 37 0.25 -5.95 -0.72
C LYS A 37 -0.45 -4.89 0.12
N ALA A 38 0.30 -4.18 0.95
CA ALA A 38 -0.25 -3.00 1.61
C ALA A 38 -0.75 -2.00 0.57
N THR A 39 -1.90 -1.38 0.86
CA THR A 39 -2.42 -0.25 0.09
C THR A 39 -1.56 0.98 0.37
N SER A 40 -0.38 1.04 -0.24
CA SER A 40 0.68 2.05 -0.09
C SER A 40 1.20 2.23 1.34
N PRO A 41 2.52 2.20 1.58
CA PRO A 41 3.05 2.86 2.76
C PRO A 41 2.61 4.33 2.70
N GLU A 42 2.21 4.90 3.83
CA GLU A 42 1.97 6.33 3.99
C GLU A 42 3.13 7.07 3.32
N ARG A 43 2.83 8.05 2.45
CA ARG A 43 3.87 8.80 1.74
C ARG A 43 4.85 9.33 2.79
N SER A 44 6.13 8.99 2.65
CA SER A 44 7.15 9.56 3.50
C SER A 44 7.06 11.09 3.39
N PRO A 45 7.09 11.86 4.50
CA PRO A 45 7.00 13.32 4.47
C PRO A 45 8.06 13.98 3.57
N VAL A 46 9.16 13.27 3.26
CA VAL A 46 10.19 13.72 2.31
C VAL A 46 9.67 13.80 0.87
N SER A 47 8.70 12.96 0.50
CA SER A 47 8.11 12.95 -0.85
C SER A 47 7.22 14.18 -1.10
N ASP A 48 6.52 14.67 -0.08
CA ASP A 48 5.69 15.88 -0.20
C ASP A 48 6.54 17.15 -0.35
N MET A 49 7.70 17.22 0.31
CA MET A 49 8.63 18.36 0.20
C MET A 49 9.15 18.53 -1.24
N ARG A 50 9.44 17.43 -1.95
CA ARG A 50 9.92 17.47 -3.34
C ARG A 50 8.83 17.91 -4.34
N ALA A 51 7.57 17.53 -4.11
CA ALA A 51 6.47 17.95 -4.95
C ALA A 51 6.19 19.46 -4.82
N ALA A 52 6.30 20.00 -3.60
CA ALA A 52 6.12 21.43 -3.34
C ALA A 52 7.25 22.31 -3.92
N LEU A 53 8.49 21.82 -3.94
CA LEU A 53 9.64 22.53 -4.52
C LEU A 53 9.55 22.66 -6.05
N SER A 54 9.02 21.65 -6.73
CA SER A 54 8.88 21.65 -8.19
C SER A 54 7.72 22.51 -8.72
N ALA A 55 6.85 23.02 -7.84
CA ALA A 55 5.67 23.80 -8.20
C ALA A 55 5.83 25.32 -7.98
N GLN A 56 7.04 25.81 -7.68
CA GLN A 56 7.30 27.24 -7.57
C GLN A 56 7.14 27.90 -8.97
N PRO A 57 6.21 28.85 -9.16
CA PRO A 57 6.19 29.64 -10.39
C PRO A 57 7.43 30.52 -10.43
N ASP A 58 8.11 30.51 -11.57
CA ASP A 58 9.22 31.39 -11.92
C ASP A 58 8.79 32.86 -11.70
N GLN A 59 9.23 33.45 -10.59
CA GLN A 59 9.19 34.89 -10.39
C GLN A 59 10.55 35.46 -10.77
N SER A 60 10.88 35.43 -12.07
CA SER A 60 11.93 36.30 -12.61
C SER A 60 11.45 37.76 -12.56
N PRO A 61 12.09 38.66 -11.80
CA PRO A 61 11.77 40.07 -11.89
C PRO A 61 12.41 40.59 -13.18
N HIS A 62 11.59 40.79 -14.21
CA HIS A 62 12.04 41.45 -15.43
C HIS A 62 12.38 42.91 -15.10
N ARG A 63 13.67 43.24 -15.21
CA ARG A 63 14.23 44.60 -15.13
C ARG A 63 13.92 45.39 -16.41
#